data_AF-A0A6I4ZWW5-F1
#
_entry.id   AF-A0A6I4ZWW5-F1
#
_cell.length_a   1.000
_cell.length_b   1.000
_cell.length_c   1.000
_cell.angle_alpha   90.00
_cell.angle_beta   90.00
_cell.angle_gamma   90.00
#
_symmetry.space_group_name_H-M   'P 1'
#
loop_
_entity.id
_entity.type
_entity.pdbx_description
1 polymer ?
#
loop_
_entity_poly.entity_id
_entity_poly.type
_entity_poly.pdbx_seq_one_letter_code
_entity_poly.pdbx_strand_id
1 'polypeptide(L)'
;MEITPLTYEEVNDVSHWLASLNQTDHHFISWLESEQTAIEEQLTQLLSFSTPFAWISKQDETINGFIGLLPFLEQGLGRLLGPFTTSSQTEECLEMLWSNCLPTIKSHVSAVKVAFYKKNEKLTQFAEAHHFHCYNIEKTLLLQKKNWHLNEASTSGVEPYIVEDYEEVNELHPSAAFYTVDEMIHLHLHDSHFHLWVFKDEQRVRGYVFLEEIEGTDEAEICFMNVAKQEQNQGIGSNLLTYACEHAFTNSNVELVTISVRNENSGAERLYKSFGFEEGPTIYAYERVLPPYA
;
A
#
# COMPACT_ATOMS: atom_id res chain seq x y z
N MET A 1 -28.53 15.16 -9.61
CA MET A 1 -27.30 14.74 -8.92
C MET A 1 -26.74 15.98 -8.26
N GLU A 2 -26.53 15.93 -6.95
CA GLU A 2 -26.09 17.07 -6.15
C GLU A 2 -24.77 16.70 -5.47
N ILE A 3 -23.78 17.59 -5.52
CA ILE A 3 -22.50 17.43 -4.81
C ILE A 3 -22.49 18.37 -3.61
N THR A 4 -22.28 17.81 -2.42
CA THR A 4 -22.14 18.57 -1.17
C THR A 4 -20.87 18.16 -0.43
N PRO A 5 -20.27 19.05 0.37
CA PRO A 5 -19.30 18.65 1.37
C PRO A 5 -19.85 17.53 2.27
N LEU A 6 -19.02 16.57 2.63
CA LEU A 6 -19.36 15.55 3.63
C LEU A 6 -19.65 16.23 4.97
N THR A 7 -20.64 15.75 5.70
CA THR A 7 -20.97 16.21 7.06
C THR A 7 -20.85 15.08 8.09
N TYR A 8 -20.75 15.43 9.38
CA TYR A 8 -20.69 14.45 10.46
C TYR A 8 -21.89 13.51 10.50
N GLU A 9 -23.07 13.99 10.12
CA GLU A 9 -24.32 13.19 10.10
C GLU A 9 -24.29 12.09 9.03
N GLU A 10 -23.46 12.25 7.99
CA GLU A 10 -23.39 11.34 6.84
C GLU A 10 -22.23 10.33 6.95
N VAL A 11 -21.31 10.50 7.91
CA VAL A 11 -20.09 9.69 8.02
C VAL A 11 -20.41 8.20 8.12
N ASN A 12 -21.40 7.80 8.92
CA ASN A 12 -21.74 6.39 9.10
C ASN A 12 -22.25 5.75 7.80
N ASP A 13 -23.21 6.39 7.12
CA ASP A 13 -23.80 5.90 5.87
C ASP A 13 -22.76 5.85 4.74
N VAL A 14 -21.92 6.89 4.62
CA VAL A 14 -20.86 6.97 3.62
C VAL A 14 -19.79 5.91 3.88
N SER A 15 -19.41 5.70 5.13
CA SER A 15 -18.39 4.70 5.49
C SER A 15 -18.88 3.28 5.20
N HIS A 16 -20.14 2.97 5.52
CA HIS A 16 -20.75 1.69 5.16
C HIS A 16 -20.78 1.50 3.63
N TRP A 17 -21.20 2.52 2.89
CA TRP A 17 -21.22 2.48 1.42
C TRP A 17 -19.82 2.27 0.83
N LEU A 18 -18.83 3.02 1.32
CA LEU A 18 -17.45 2.91 0.90
C LEU A 18 -16.84 1.55 1.22
N ALA A 19 -17.04 1.02 2.43
CA ALA A 19 -16.58 -0.32 2.81
C ALA A 19 -17.10 -1.39 1.84
N SER A 20 -18.39 -1.32 1.47
CA SER A 20 -19.00 -2.27 0.54
C SER A 20 -18.40 -2.21 -0.88
N LEU A 21 -17.97 -1.02 -1.32
CA LEU A 21 -17.37 -0.83 -2.64
C LEU A 21 -15.89 -1.17 -2.66
N ASN A 22 -15.14 -0.73 -1.64
CA ASN A 22 -13.68 -0.86 -1.59
C ASN A 22 -13.22 -2.32 -1.51
N GLN A 23 -14.10 -3.25 -1.15
CA GLN A 23 -13.86 -4.70 -1.20
C GLN A 23 -13.91 -5.30 -2.62
N THR A 24 -14.27 -4.52 -3.65
CA THR A 24 -14.37 -4.99 -5.02
C THR A 24 -13.24 -4.45 -5.90
N ASP A 25 -12.64 -5.32 -6.71
CA ASP A 25 -11.49 -4.94 -7.54
C ASP A 25 -11.75 -3.75 -8.48
N HIS A 26 -13.01 -3.54 -8.88
CA HIS A 26 -13.43 -2.46 -9.77
C HIS A 26 -13.61 -1.11 -9.07
N HIS A 27 -13.52 -1.08 -7.73
CA HIS A 27 -13.68 0.13 -6.93
C HIS A 27 -12.54 0.35 -5.93
N PHE A 28 -11.67 -0.63 -5.71
CA PHE A 28 -10.58 -0.58 -4.73
C PHE A 28 -9.67 0.67 -4.85
N ILE A 29 -9.39 1.29 -3.71
CA ILE A 29 -8.45 2.40 -3.48
C ILE A 29 -7.52 2.01 -2.33
N SER A 30 -6.21 2.02 -2.55
CA SER A 30 -5.21 1.53 -1.59
C SER A 30 -5.09 2.36 -0.31
N TRP A 31 -5.57 3.60 -0.28
CA TRP A 31 -5.42 4.50 0.87
C TRP A 31 -6.73 4.78 1.61
N LEU A 32 -7.81 4.17 1.16
CA LEU A 32 -9.05 4.13 1.92
C LEU A 32 -8.99 2.89 2.81
N GLU A 33 -9.31 3.06 4.10
CA GLU A 33 -9.41 1.93 5.04
C GLU A 33 -10.43 0.88 4.55
N SER A 34 -10.29 -0.36 5.02
CA SER A 34 -11.14 -1.48 4.57
C SER A 34 -12.38 -1.67 5.44
N GLU A 35 -12.22 -1.53 6.76
CA GLU A 35 -13.30 -1.73 7.73
C GLU A 35 -14.11 -0.46 7.93
N GLN A 36 -15.44 -0.59 8.04
CA GLN A 36 -16.33 0.57 8.18
C GLN A 36 -15.89 1.51 9.31
N THR A 37 -15.58 0.98 10.49
CA THR A 37 -15.17 1.80 11.65
C THR A 37 -13.88 2.56 11.40
N ALA A 38 -12.92 1.94 10.71
CA ALA A 38 -11.66 2.60 10.33
C ALA A 38 -11.90 3.70 9.27
N ILE A 39 -12.81 3.46 8.32
CA ILE A 39 -13.24 4.50 7.37
C ILE A 39 -13.92 5.65 8.12
N GLU A 40 -14.80 5.37 9.08
CA GLU A 40 -15.48 6.41 9.87
C GLU A 40 -14.47 7.31 10.59
N GLU A 41 -13.44 6.73 11.22
CA GLU A 41 -12.36 7.46 11.86
C GLU A 41 -11.58 8.31 10.84
N GLN A 42 -11.21 7.71 9.71
CA GLN A 42 -10.49 8.41 8.64
C GLN A 42 -11.28 9.60 8.08
N LEU A 43 -12.59 9.43 7.82
CA LEU A 43 -13.46 10.51 7.34
C LEU A 43 -13.68 11.59 8.41
N THR A 44 -13.86 11.19 9.68
CA THR A 44 -14.01 12.12 10.81
C THR A 44 -12.79 13.03 10.94
N GLN A 45 -11.58 12.50 10.71
CA GLN A 45 -10.35 13.31 10.68
C GLN A 45 -10.40 14.36 9.57
N LEU A 46 -10.91 14.04 8.37
CA LEU A 46 -11.06 15.01 7.28
C LEU A 46 -12.06 16.13 7.60
N LEU A 47 -13.06 15.87 8.45
CA LEU A 47 -14.04 16.86 8.89
C LEU A 47 -13.52 17.80 9.98
N SER A 48 -12.37 17.50 10.60
CA SER A 48 -11.75 18.36 11.61
C SER A 48 -11.14 19.64 11.04
N PHE A 49 -10.95 19.70 9.72
CA PHE A 49 -10.44 20.88 9.01
C PHE A 49 -11.53 21.93 8.81
N SER A 50 -11.14 23.21 8.79
CA SER A 50 -12.07 24.33 8.59
C SER A 50 -12.61 24.44 7.15
N THR A 51 -11.92 23.83 6.20
CA THR A 51 -12.35 23.72 4.80
C THR A 51 -12.70 22.27 4.47
N PRO A 52 -13.66 22.02 3.56
CA PRO A 52 -13.98 20.65 3.15
C PRO A 52 -12.79 19.93 2.50
N PHE A 53 -12.54 18.71 2.95
CA PHE A 53 -11.61 17.74 2.35
C PHE A 53 -12.30 16.49 1.79
N ALA A 54 -13.63 16.41 1.90
CA ALA A 54 -14.42 15.33 1.34
C ALA A 54 -15.77 15.84 0.82
N TRP A 55 -16.23 15.23 -0.28
CA TRP A 55 -17.50 15.54 -0.94
C TRP A 55 -18.22 14.25 -1.26
N ILE A 56 -19.55 14.31 -1.21
CA ILE A 56 -20.44 13.23 -1.60
C ILE A 56 -21.31 13.68 -2.77
N SER A 57 -21.74 12.70 -3.56
CA SER A 57 -22.80 12.87 -4.55
C SER A 57 -24.05 12.15 -4.08
N LYS A 58 -25.20 12.82 -4.17
CA LYS A 58 -26.51 12.23 -3.88
C LYS A 58 -27.44 12.32 -5.09
N GLN A 59 -28.28 11.29 -5.23
CA GLN A 59 -29.44 11.27 -6.11
C GLN A 59 -30.63 10.73 -5.32
N ASP A 60 -31.70 11.53 -5.22
CA ASP A 60 -32.90 11.19 -4.44
C ASP A 60 -32.56 10.75 -3.00
N GLU A 61 -31.76 11.57 -2.30
CA GLU A 61 -31.18 11.32 -0.95
C GLU A 61 -30.24 10.11 -0.83
N THR A 62 -30.05 9.33 -1.89
CA THR A 62 -29.18 8.15 -1.89
C THR A 62 -27.77 8.54 -2.31
N ILE A 63 -26.76 8.13 -1.52
CA ILE A 63 -25.35 8.32 -1.85
C ILE A 63 -25.01 7.52 -3.11
N ASN A 64 -24.44 8.18 -4.11
CA ASN A 64 -24.02 7.55 -5.36
C ASN A 64 -22.61 7.98 -5.82
N GLY A 65 -21.89 8.76 -5.01
CA GLY A 65 -20.52 9.15 -5.30
C GLY A 65 -19.80 9.73 -4.08
N PHE A 66 -18.48 9.66 -4.09
CA PHE A 66 -17.61 10.17 -3.02
C PHE A 66 -16.23 10.54 -3.58
N ILE A 67 -15.63 11.60 -3.05
CA ILE A 67 -14.20 11.87 -3.18
C ILE A 67 -13.68 12.50 -1.89
N GLY A 68 -12.55 12.01 -1.39
CA GLY A 68 -11.82 12.60 -0.27
C GLY A 68 -10.39 12.96 -0.65
N LEU A 69 -9.77 13.84 0.14
CA LEU A 69 -8.36 14.22 0.06
C LEU A 69 -7.76 14.09 1.46
N LEU A 70 -6.90 13.11 1.68
CA LEU A 70 -6.09 13.00 2.89
C LEU A 70 -4.82 13.87 2.74
N PRO A 71 -4.68 14.96 3.53
CA PRO A 71 -3.60 15.91 3.33
C PRO A 71 -2.35 15.60 4.18
N PHE A 72 -1.18 15.70 3.56
CA PHE A 72 0.14 15.71 4.17
C PHE A 72 0.75 17.11 3.97
N LEU A 73 0.26 18.08 4.76
CA LEU A 73 0.48 19.51 4.51
C LEU A 73 1.97 19.90 4.54
N GLU A 74 2.76 19.36 5.46
CA GLU A 74 4.20 19.65 5.56
C GLU A 74 4.97 19.19 4.31
N GLN A 75 4.49 18.14 3.65
CA GLN A 75 5.07 17.57 2.44
C GLN A 75 4.48 18.20 1.17
N GLY A 76 3.44 19.04 1.30
CA GLY A 76 2.69 19.60 0.18
C GLY A 76 2.07 18.50 -0.70
N LEU A 77 1.64 17.39 -0.10
CA LEU A 77 1.12 16.21 -0.79
C LEU A 77 -0.31 15.88 -0.31
N GLY A 78 -1.19 15.46 -1.22
CA GLY A 78 -2.50 14.91 -0.89
C GLY A 78 -2.71 13.52 -1.49
N ARG A 79 -3.38 12.64 -0.76
CA ARG A 79 -3.80 11.31 -1.24
C ARG A 79 -5.30 11.31 -1.48
N LEU A 80 -5.75 10.93 -2.67
CA LEU A 80 -7.18 10.81 -2.95
C LEU A 80 -7.75 9.55 -2.31
N LEU A 81 -8.89 9.72 -1.66
CA LEU A 81 -9.78 8.66 -1.21
C LEU A 81 -10.91 8.55 -2.25
N GLY A 82 -10.67 7.83 -3.34
CA GLY A 82 -11.55 7.78 -4.51
C GLY A 82 -11.00 8.55 -5.72
N PRO A 83 -11.86 9.08 -6.63
CA PRO A 83 -13.33 9.10 -6.53
C PRO A 83 -14.04 7.74 -6.71
N PHE A 84 -15.18 7.58 -6.03
CA PHE A 84 -16.12 6.46 -6.16
C PHE A 84 -17.41 6.93 -6.83
N THR A 85 -18.05 6.05 -7.60
CA THR A 85 -19.45 6.26 -8.01
C THR A 85 -20.18 4.96 -8.37
N THR A 86 -21.46 4.90 -8.01
CA THR A 86 -22.44 3.90 -8.49
C THR A 86 -23.43 4.50 -9.48
N SER A 87 -23.28 5.77 -9.84
CA SER A 87 -24.14 6.46 -10.82
C SER A 87 -23.99 5.82 -12.21
N SER A 88 -25.12 5.66 -12.90
CA SER A 88 -25.14 5.28 -14.32
C SER A 88 -24.50 6.36 -15.21
N GLN A 89 -24.51 7.61 -14.77
CA GLN A 89 -23.78 8.74 -15.37
C GLN A 89 -22.39 8.83 -14.74
N THR A 90 -21.59 7.78 -14.92
CA THR A 90 -20.28 7.64 -14.25
C THR A 90 -19.35 8.82 -14.51
N GLU A 91 -19.06 9.15 -15.77
CA GLU A 91 -18.13 10.24 -16.13
C GLU A 91 -18.58 11.59 -15.55
N GLU A 92 -19.85 11.94 -15.70
CA GLU A 92 -20.41 13.19 -15.16
C GLU A 92 -20.26 13.27 -13.63
N CYS A 93 -20.56 12.19 -12.91
CA CYS A 93 -20.40 12.15 -11.45
C CYS A 93 -18.94 12.36 -11.03
N LEU A 94 -17.99 11.66 -11.66
CA LEU A 94 -16.57 11.78 -11.36
C LEU A 94 -16.05 13.21 -11.64
N GLU A 95 -16.46 13.81 -12.75
CA GLU A 95 -16.09 15.20 -13.10
C GLU A 95 -16.64 16.22 -12.09
N MET A 96 -17.89 16.06 -11.65
CA MET A 96 -18.47 16.97 -10.66
C MET A 96 -17.81 16.83 -9.29
N LEU A 97 -17.55 15.59 -8.84
CA LEU A 97 -16.81 15.33 -7.59
C LEU A 97 -15.42 15.97 -7.65
N TRP A 98 -14.69 15.73 -8.74
CA TRP A 98 -13.36 16.29 -8.94
C TRP A 98 -13.37 17.82 -8.99
N SER A 99 -14.31 18.43 -9.71
CA SER A 99 -14.43 19.89 -9.83
C SER A 99 -14.67 20.58 -8.49
N ASN A 100 -15.38 19.91 -7.56
CA ASN A 100 -15.59 20.40 -6.20
C ASN A 100 -14.37 20.20 -5.29
N CYS A 101 -13.62 19.11 -5.48
CA CYS A 101 -12.42 18.80 -4.70
C CYS A 101 -11.20 19.63 -5.13
N LEU A 102 -11.07 19.92 -6.43
CA LEU A 102 -9.90 20.56 -7.03
C LEU A 102 -9.50 21.92 -6.41
N PRO A 103 -10.44 22.83 -6.02
CA PRO A 103 -10.08 24.06 -5.32
C PRO A 103 -9.36 23.80 -3.99
N THR A 104 -9.81 22.84 -3.17
CA THR A 104 -9.14 22.46 -1.92
C THR A 104 -7.77 21.86 -2.21
N ILE A 105 -7.66 20.99 -3.21
CA ILE A 105 -6.37 20.40 -3.59
C ILE A 105 -5.37 21.51 -3.93
N LYS A 106 -5.73 22.42 -4.83
CA LYS A 106 -4.83 23.50 -5.27
C LYS A 106 -4.37 24.38 -4.12
N SER A 107 -5.25 24.70 -3.17
CA SER A 107 -4.95 25.62 -2.08
C SER A 107 -4.09 25.03 -0.96
N HIS A 108 -4.01 23.69 -0.85
CA HIS A 108 -3.34 23.03 0.27
C HIS A 108 -2.13 22.18 -0.13
N VAL A 109 -2.08 21.67 -1.35
CA VAL A 109 -1.04 20.73 -1.78
C VAL A 109 -0.48 21.06 -3.16
N SER A 110 0.78 20.70 -3.37
CA SER A 110 1.52 20.86 -4.63
C SER A 110 1.48 19.62 -5.52
N ALA A 111 1.13 18.47 -4.95
CA ALA A 111 0.92 17.23 -5.67
C ALA A 111 -0.24 16.46 -5.06
N VAL A 112 -0.96 15.73 -5.91
CA VAL A 112 -2.00 14.81 -5.49
C VAL A 112 -1.74 13.44 -6.09
N LYS A 113 -1.97 12.39 -5.32
CA LYS A 113 -1.79 11.01 -5.76
C LYS A 113 -3.06 10.21 -5.61
N VAL A 114 -3.13 9.08 -6.29
CA VAL A 114 -4.14 8.03 -6.08
C VAL A 114 -3.50 6.67 -6.40
N ALA A 115 -3.87 5.61 -5.67
CA ALA A 115 -3.41 4.25 -5.91
C ALA A 115 -4.60 3.28 -5.88
N PHE A 116 -4.70 2.43 -6.89
CA PHE A 116 -5.86 1.55 -7.10
C PHE A 116 -5.52 0.35 -7.99
N TYR A 117 -6.36 -0.68 -8.00
CA TYR A 117 -6.16 -1.83 -8.88
C TYR A 117 -6.42 -1.49 -10.34
N LYS A 118 -5.65 -2.08 -11.26
CA LYS A 118 -5.86 -1.87 -12.71
C LYS A 118 -7.28 -2.17 -13.20
N LYS A 119 -7.96 -3.09 -12.52
CA LYS A 119 -9.36 -3.47 -12.79
C LYS A 119 -10.36 -2.33 -12.55
N ASN A 120 -10.00 -1.29 -11.82
CA ASN A 120 -10.77 -0.05 -11.74
C ASN A 120 -10.53 0.81 -12.99
N GLU A 121 -11.13 0.37 -14.12
CA GLU A 121 -10.98 1.00 -15.43
C GLU A 121 -11.51 2.44 -15.44
N LYS A 122 -12.58 2.70 -14.66
CA LYS A 122 -13.17 4.04 -14.50
C LYS A 122 -12.14 5.02 -13.94
N LEU A 123 -11.38 4.59 -12.93
CA LEU A 123 -10.37 5.43 -12.30
C LEU A 123 -9.10 5.58 -13.15
N THR A 124 -8.79 4.56 -13.98
CA THR A 124 -7.76 4.69 -15.01
C THR A 124 -8.12 5.82 -16.00
N GLN A 125 -9.34 5.78 -16.54
CA GLN A 125 -9.83 6.81 -17.48
C GLN A 125 -9.85 8.20 -16.84
N PHE A 126 -10.33 8.29 -15.59
CA PHE A 126 -10.30 9.52 -14.81
C PHE A 126 -8.87 10.07 -14.64
N ALA A 127 -7.92 9.24 -14.22
CA ALA A 127 -6.54 9.64 -14.02
C ALA A 127 -5.90 10.18 -15.31
N GLU A 128 -6.11 9.49 -16.44
CA GLU A 128 -5.63 9.91 -17.76
C GLU A 128 -6.27 11.23 -18.21
N ALA A 129 -7.59 11.37 -18.08
CA ALA A 129 -8.34 12.59 -18.43
C ALA A 129 -7.88 13.81 -17.62
N HIS A 130 -7.46 13.60 -16.37
CA HIS A 130 -6.99 14.64 -15.47
C HIS A 130 -5.46 14.78 -15.41
N HIS A 131 -4.74 14.24 -16.40
CA HIS A 131 -3.29 14.38 -16.54
C HIS A 131 -2.49 13.89 -15.33
N PHE A 132 -2.98 12.86 -14.66
CA PHE A 132 -2.14 12.11 -13.75
C PHE A 132 -1.18 11.23 -14.57
N HIS A 133 0.06 11.11 -14.12
CA HIS A 133 1.04 10.19 -14.68
C HIS A 133 1.17 8.97 -13.77
N CYS A 134 1.25 7.78 -14.35
CA CYS A 134 1.50 6.56 -13.59
C CYS A 134 2.99 6.50 -13.22
N TYR A 135 3.30 6.59 -11.93
CA TYR A 135 4.68 6.69 -11.44
C TYR A 135 5.18 5.42 -10.77
N ASN A 136 4.28 4.52 -10.37
CA ASN A 136 4.62 3.23 -9.77
C ASN A 136 3.57 2.18 -10.13
N ILE A 137 4.03 0.97 -10.45
CA ILE A 137 3.18 -0.21 -10.63
C ILE A 137 3.75 -1.29 -9.73
N GLU A 138 2.92 -1.84 -8.86
CA GLU A 138 3.32 -2.80 -7.85
C GLU A 138 2.42 -4.02 -7.90
N LYS A 139 3.02 -5.20 -8.04
CA LYS A 139 2.33 -6.48 -8.06
C LYS A 139 2.45 -7.12 -6.67
N THR A 140 1.33 -7.52 -6.10
CA THR A 140 1.33 -8.44 -4.97
C THR A 140 1.50 -9.85 -5.51
N LEU A 141 2.47 -10.59 -4.99
CA LEU A 141 2.65 -12.00 -5.26
C LEU A 141 2.27 -12.81 -4.01
N LEU A 142 1.73 -14.01 -4.23
CA LEU A 142 1.12 -14.84 -3.20
C LEU A 142 1.75 -16.22 -3.20
N LEU A 143 2.23 -16.67 -2.05
CA LEU A 143 2.66 -18.05 -1.84
C LEU A 143 1.72 -18.72 -0.85
N GLN A 144 0.96 -19.68 -1.35
CA GLN A 144 0.10 -20.54 -0.53
C GLN A 144 0.94 -21.66 0.08
N LYS A 145 0.70 -22.00 1.34
CA LYS A 145 1.43 -23.07 2.05
C LYS A 145 1.45 -24.40 1.32
N LYS A 146 0.34 -24.76 0.67
CA LYS A 146 0.23 -25.99 -0.16
C LYS A 146 1.18 -26.00 -1.37
N ASN A 147 1.56 -24.83 -1.87
CA ASN A 147 2.48 -24.64 -2.98
C ASN A 147 3.92 -24.44 -2.49
N TRP A 148 4.11 -24.23 -1.18
CA TRP A 148 5.42 -24.11 -0.60
C TRP A 148 6.11 -25.47 -0.53
N HIS A 149 7.34 -25.49 -1.00
CA HIS A 149 8.23 -26.62 -0.92
C HIS A 149 9.54 -26.14 -0.32
N LEU A 150 10.13 -26.95 0.56
CA LEU A 150 11.45 -26.66 1.10
C LEU A 150 12.42 -26.54 -0.08
N ASN A 151 13.00 -25.37 -0.26
CA ASN A 151 13.93 -25.10 -1.37
C ASN A 151 15.33 -25.60 -0.99
N GLU A 152 16.18 -25.90 -1.99
CA GLU A 152 17.58 -26.29 -1.76
C GLU A 152 18.46 -25.12 -1.29
N ALA A 153 17.93 -23.89 -1.33
CA ALA A 153 18.61 -22.69 -0.84
C ALA A 153 18.91 -22.81 0.66
N SER A 154 20.15 -22.52 1.04
CA SER A 154 20.60 -22.65 2.43
C SER A 154 20.05 -21.50 3.28
N THR A 155 19.65 -21.79 4.51
CA THR A 155 19.39 -20.75 5.52
C THR A 155 20.65 -20.31 6.28
N SER A 156 21.81 -20.85 5.91
CA SER A 156 23.10 -20.48 6.51
C SER A 156 23.40 -19.00 6.25
N GLY A 157 23.83 -18.30 7.30
CA GLY A 157 24.13 -16.87 7.28
C GLY A 157 22.92 -15.98 7.57
N VAL A 158 21.69 -16.52 7.60
CA VAL A 158 20.51 -15.76 8.05
C VAL A 158 20.42 -15.83 9.57
N GLU A 159 20.43 -14.66 10.22
CA GLU A 159 20.44 -14.51 11.67
C GLU A 159 19.42 -13.42 12.10
N PRO A 160 18.86 -13.50 13.32
CA PRO A 160 18.07 -12.39 13.88
C PRO A 160 18.91 -11.10 13.94
N TYR A 161 18.27 -9.98 13.65
CA TYR A 161 18.88 -8.67 13.79
C TYR A 161 19.40 -8.41 15.21
N ILE A 162 20.57 -7.76 15.31
CA ILE A 162 21.09 -7.20 16.56
C ILE A 162 21.43 -5.72 16.37
N VAL A 163 21.53 -4.96 17.47
CA VAL A 163 21.72 -3.51 17.44
C VAL A 163 22.98 -3.08 16.67
N GLU A 164 24.01 -3.91 16.68
CA GLU A 164 25.27 -3.68 15.94
C GLU A 164 25.09 -3.69 14.41
N ASP A 165 23.99 -4.25 13.90
CA ASP A 165 23.69 -4.32 12.47
C ASP A 165 23.05 -3.02 11.92
N TYR A 166 22.71 -2.06 12.80
CA TYR A 166 21.92 -0.87 12.47
C TYR A 166 22.45 -0.12 11.26
N GLU A 167 23.73 0.25 11.26
CA GLU A 167 24.32 1.09 10.22
C GLU A 167 24.19 0.42 8.85
N GLU A 168 24.44 -0.89 8.77
CA GLU A 168 24.40 -1.62 7.51
C GLU A 168 22.96 -1.86 7.02
N VAL A 169 22.02 -2.17 7.92
CA VAL A 169 20.59 -2.26 7.56
C VAL A 169 20.09 -0.92 7.05
N ASN A 170 20.46 0.17 7.72
CA ASN A 170 20.10 1.53 7.33
C ASN A 170 20.68 1.95 5.97
N GLU A 171 21.91 1.54 5.63
CA GLU A 171 22.49 1.74 4.30
C GLU A 171 21.73 1.00 3.18
N LEU A 172 21.16 -0.17 3.50
CA LEU A 172 20.38 -0.98 2.56
C LEU A 172 18.93 -0.53 2.42
N HIS A 173 18.40 0.15 3.44
CA HIS A 173 16.99 0.48 3.54
C HIS A 173 16.62 1.72 2.70
N PRO A 174 15.54 1.67 1.91
CA PRO A 174 15.13 2.81 1.08
C PRO A 174 14.62 3.99 1.93
N SER A 175 15.09 5.20 1.62
CA SER A 175 14.80 6.42 2.40
C SER A 175 13.34 6.90 2.41
N ALA A 176 12.48 6.32 1.57
CA ALA A 176 11.07 6.71 1.43
C ALA A 176 10.12 5.51 1.57
N ALA A 177 10.50 4.55 2.42
CA ALA A 177 9.68 3.40 2.79
C ALA A 177 8.58 3.77 3.80
N PHE A 178 7.59 2.89 3.93
CA PHE A 178 6.47 3.07 4.86
C PHE A 178 6.81 2.73 6.31
N TYR A 179 7.85 1.92 6.55
CA TYR A 179 8.53 1.83 7.83
C TYR A 179 9.95 2.34 7.68
N THR A 180 10.39 3.15 8.63
CA THR A 180 11.81 3.47 8.84
C THR A 180 12.53 2.30 9.50
N VAL A 181 13.87 2.29 9.45
CA VAL A 181 14.66 1.27 10.14
C VAL A 181 14.42 1.29 11.65
N ASP A 182 14.27 2.48 12.26
CA ASP A 182 13.96 2.61 13.68
C ASP A 182 12.59 2.01 14.03
N GLU A 183 11.57 2.22 13.19
CA GLU A 183 10.25 1.60 13.36
C GLU A 183 10.30 0.07 13.19
N MET A 184 10.99 -0.43 12.17
CA MET A 184 11.18 -1.87 11.97
C MET A 184 11.85 -2.53 13.18
N ILE A 185 12.89 -1.91 13.72
CA ILE A 185 13.59 -2.41 14.92
C ILE A 185 12.68 -2.34 16.14
N HIS A 186 11.95 -1.23 16.32
CA HIS A 186 11.03 -1.08 17.43
C HIS A 186 9.97 -2.20 17.40
N LEU A 187 9.33 -2.42 16.26
CA LEU A 187 8.33 -3.47 16.06
C LEU A 187 8.94 -4.84 16.32
N HIS A 188 10.08 -5.16 15.70
CA HIS A 188 10.76 -6.45 15.91
C HIS A 188 11.09 -6.76 17.38
N LEU A 189 11.46 -5.75 18.17
CA LEU A 189 11.84 -5.94 19.57
C LEU A 189 10.66 -5.98 20.55
N HIS A 190 9.51 -5.43 20.18
CA HIS A 190 8.39 -5.20 21.10
C HIS A 190 7.10 -5.90 20.69
N ASP A 191 7.02 -6.43 19.46
CA ASP A 191 5.86 -7.11 18.92
C ASP A 191 6.27 -8.43 18.28
N SER A 192 5.69 -9.53 18.77
CA SER A 192 6.00 -10.88 18.33
C SER A 192 5.55 -11.19 16.90
N HIS A 193 4.70 -10.34 16.31
CA HIS A 193 4.25 -10.48 14.93
C HIS A 193 5.27 -9.94 13.92
N PHE A 194 6.27 -9.17 14.36
CA PHE A 194 7.25 -8.55 13.48
C PHE A 194 8.63 -9.17 13.62
N HIS A 195 9.22 -9.53 12.48
CA HIS A 195 10.49 -10.24 12.45
C HIS A 195 11.48 -9.57 11.49
N LEU A 196 12.64 -9.20 12.02
CA LEU A 196 13.76 -8.67 11.24
C LEU A 196 14.93 -9.64 11.28
N TRP A 197 15.30 -10.16 10.11
CA TRP A 197 16.48 -11.00 9.94
C TRP A 197 17.46 -10.39 8.94
N VAL A 198 18.74 -10.65 9.17
CA VAL A 198 19.84 -10.20 8.33
C VAL A 198 20.59 -11.40 7.77
N PHE A 199 21.12 -11.26 6.56
CA PHE A 199 22.10 -12.19 6.03
C PHE A 199 23.50 -11.63 6.28
N LYS A 200 24.33 -12.37 7.03
CA LYS A 200 25.71 -12.00 7.33
C LYS A 200 26.70 -12.88 6.58
N ASP A 201 27.67 -12.24 5.95
CA ASP A 201 28.88 -12.88 5.44
C ASP A 201 30.10 -12.12 5.95
N GLU A 202 31.09 -12.86 6.47
CA GLU A 202 32.26 -12.30 7.17
C GLU A 202 31.89 -11.26 8.25
N GLN A 203 30.80 -11.48 9.00
CA GLN A 203 30.28 -10.58 10.04
C GLN A 203 29.79 -9.21 9.52
N ARG A 204 29.51 -9.11 8.21
CA ARG A 204 28.92 -7.92 7.58
C ARG A 204 27.54 -8.25 7.04
N VAL A 205 26.58 -7.36 7.26
CA VAL A 205 25.23 -7.49 6.70
C VAL A 205 25.28 -7.25 5.20
N ARG A 206 24.84 -8.25 4.43
CA ARG A 206 24.76 -8.18 2.95
C ARG A 206 23.33 -8.08 2.43
N GLY A 207 22.36 -8.34 3.29
CA GLY A 207 20.95 -8.21 3.00
C GLY A 207 20.10 -8.38 4.25
N TYR A 208 18.82 -8.03 4.15
CA TYR A 208 17.86 -8.23 5.24
C TYR A 208 16.48 -8.56 4.69
N VAL A 209 15.64 -9.15 5.54
CA VAL A 209 14.22 -9.38 5.30
C VAL A 209 13.42 -8.99 6.54
N PHE A 210 12.31 -8.27 6.31
CA PHE A 210 11.36 -7.86 7.34
C PHE A 210 9.99 -8.47 7.02
N LEU A 211 9.47 -9.25 7.97
CA LEU A 211 8.22 -9.99 7.87
C LEU A 211 7.25 -9.51 8.95
N GLU A 212 5.99 -9.30 8.58
CA GLU A 212 4.87 -9.04 9.49
C GLU A 212 3.88 -10.20 9.43
N GLU A 213 3.46 -10.72 10.57
CA GLU A 213 2.32 -11.64 10.69
C GLU A 213 1.05 -10.82 10.91
N ILE A 214 0.09 -10.92 9.99
CA ILE A 214 -1.10 -10.06 10.00
C ILE A 214 -2.05 -10.52 11.10
N GLU A 215 -2.16 -9.75 12.18
CA GLU A 215 -2.93 -10.10 13.36
C GLU A 215 -4.40 -10.44 13.02
N GLY A 216 -4.89 -11.55 13.59
CA GLY A 216 -6.26 -12.01 13.37
C GLY A 216 -6.50 -12.72 12.04
N THR A 217 -5.45 -12.99 11.26
CA THR A 217 -5.54 -13.70 9.97
C THR A 217 -4.53 -14.85 9.90
N ASP A 218 -4.62 -15.67 8.84
CA ASP A 218 -3.64 -16.71 8.51
C ASP A 218 -2.65 -16.23 7.42
N GLU A 219 -2.29 -14.95 7.43
CA GLU A 219 -1.42 -14.30 6.45
C GLU A 219 -0.16 -13.69 7.10
N ALA A 220 0.96 -13.74 6.39
CA ALA A 220 2.14 -12.94 6.69
C ALA A 220 2.61 -12.17 5.45
N GLU A 221 3.05 -10.92 5.62
CA GLU A 221 3.59 -10.08 4.56
C GLU A 221 5.11 -9.93 4.71
N ILE A 222 5.85 -10.18 3.63
CA ILE A 222 7.25 -9.75 3.53
C ILE A 222 7.26 -8.28 3.11
N CYS A 223 7.23 -7.39 4.11
CA CYS A 223 7.19 -5.94 3.93
C CYS A 223 8.42 -5.41 3.18
N PHE A 224 9.61 -5.94 3.50
CA PHE A 224 10.86 -5.52 2.86
C PHE A 224 11.82 -6.69 2.70
N MET A 225 12.50 -6.74 1.55
CA MET A 225 13.67 -7.58 1.35
C MET A 225 14.67 -6.86 0.45
N ASN A 226 15.87 -6.61 0.97
CA ASN A 226 16.92 -5.91 0.23
C ASN A 226 18.26 -6.64 0.35
N VAL A 227 19.00 -6.65 -0.75
CA VAL A 227 20.37 -7.21 -0.84
C VAL A 227 21.27 -6.13 -1.43
N ALA A 228 22.42 -5.91 -0.79
CA ALA A 228 23.45 -5.01 -1.25
C ALA A 228 23.72 -5.21 -2.75
N LYS A 229 23.75 -4.13 -3.53
CA LYS A 229 23.78 -4.22 -5.00
C LYS A 229 24.95 -5.06 -5.53
N GLN A 230 26.11 -4.94 -4.91
CA GLN A 230 27.32 -5.70 -5.24
C GLN A 230 27.24 -7.18 -4.83
N GLU A 231 26.30 -7.54 -3.95
CA GLU A 231 26.11 -8.90 -3.42
C GLU A 231 24.93 -9.65 -4.08
N GLN A 232 24.24 -9.02 -5.02
CA GLN A 232 23.13 -9.62 -5.74
C GLN A 232 23.60 -10.76 -6.67
N ASN A 233 22.68 -11.68 -6.99
CA ASN A 233 22.92 -12.89 -7.79
C ASN A 233 23.87 -13.91 -7.15
N GLN A 234 24.10 -13.83 -5.83
CA GLN A 234 24.90 -14.79 -5.05
C GLN A 234 24.03 -15.72 -4.18
N GLY A 235 22.72 -15.77 -4.40
CA GLY A 235 21.79 -16.61 -3.63
C GLY A 235 21.29 -15.99 -2.31
N ILE A 236 21.82 -14.85 -1.88
CA ILE A 236 21.43 -14.18 -0.62
C ILE A 236 19.92 -13.93 -0.52
N GLY A 237 19.30 -13.40 -1.57
CA GLY A 237 17.85 -13.18 -1.60
C GLY A 237 17.05 -14.48 -1.51
N SER A 238 17.56 -15.57 -2.10
CA SER A 238 16.95 -16.90 -1.96
C SER A 238 17.05 -17.40 -0.52
N ASN A 239 18.19 -17.21 0.14
CA ASN A 239 18.39 -17.64 1.53
C ASN A 239 17.47 -16.88 2.50
N LEU A 240 17.39 -15.56 2.34
CA LEU A 240 16.48 -14.71 3.11
C LEU A 240 15.01 -15.11 2.90
N LEU A 241 14.60 -15.32 1.65
CA LEU A 241 13.23 -15.71 1.31
C LEU A 241 12.89 -17.12 1.84
N THR A 242 13.81 -18.09 1.71
CA THR A 242 13.64 -19.43 2.30
C THR A 242 13.40 -19.31 3.80
N TYR A 243 14.24 -18.55 4.51
CA TYR A 243 14.13 -18.41 5.96
C TYR A 243 12.79 -17.78 6.37
N ALA A 244 12.39 -16.68 5.71
CA ALA A 244 11.14 -16.00 6.01
C ALA A 244 9.92 -16.90 5.76
N CYS A 245 9.89 -17.62 4.63
CA CYS A 245 8.80 -18.56 4.32
C CYS A 245 8.80 -19.77 5.27
N GLU A 246 9.97 -20.32 5.62
CA GLU A 246 10.08 -21.40 6.61
C GLU A 246 9.50 -20.99 7.95
N HIS A 247 9.88 -19.81 8.46
CA HIS A 247 9.34 -19.25 9.69
C HIS A 247 7.82 -19.08 9.59
N ALA A 248 7.33 -18.39 8.56
CA ALA A 248 5.90 -18.12 8.40
C ALA A 248 5.07 -19.41 8.37
N PHE A 249 5.42 -20.37 7.51
CA PHE A 249 4.62 -21.58 7.33
C PHE A 249 4.79 -22.64 8.42
N THR A 250 5.96 -22.71 9.06
CA THR A 250 6.30 -23.78 10.02
C THR A 250 6.17 -23.31 11.46
N ASN A 251 6.67 -22.11 11.78
CA ASN A 251 6.69 -21.59 13.15
C ASN A 251 5.39 -20.86 13.48
N SER A 252 5.01 -19.92 12.61
CA SER A 252 3.79 -19.11 12.77
C SER A 252 2.55 -19.83 12.25
N ASN A 253 2.75 -20.87 11.43
CA ASN A 253 1.69 -21.71 10.86
C ASN A 253 0.65 -20.93 10.05
N VAL A 254 1.05 -19.82 9.40
CA VAL A 254 0.17 -19.10 8.46
C VAL A 254 -0.11 -19.97 7.23
N GLU A 255 -1.16 -19.64 6.47
CA GLU A 255 -1.54 -20.34 5.24
C GLU A 255 -1.13 -19.59 3.97
N LEU A 256 -0.86 -18.28 4.09
CA LEU A 256 -0.48 -17.39 3.00
C LEU A 256 0.71 -16.51 3.36
N VAL A 257 1.68 -16.41 2.46
CA VAL A 257 2.72 -15.37 2.49
C VAL A 257 2.53 -14.45 1.28
N THR A 258 2.51 -13.14 1.51
CA THR A 258 2.43 -12.12 0.47
C THR A 258 3.71 -11.30 0.38
N ILE A 259 4.00 -10.78 -0.82
CA ILE A 259 5.11 -9.85 -1.04
C ILE A 259 4.77 -8.93 -2.21
N SER A 260 5.07 -7.64 -2.05
CA SER A 260 4.88 -6.67 -3.11
C SER A 260 6.18 -6.43 -3.91
N VAL A 261 6.07 -6.39 -5.24
CA VAL A 261 7.20 -6.18 -6.15
C VAL A 261 6.87 -5.13 -7.20
N ARG A 262 7.76 -4.14 -7.35
CA ARG A 262 7.66 -3.15 -8.43
C ARG A 262 7.79 -3.83 -9.79
N ASN A 263 7.00 -3.40 -10.76
CA ASN A 263 6.95 -3.97 -12.10
C ASN A 263 8.31 -3.91 -12.82
N GLU A 264 9.16 -2.94 -12.50
CA GLU A 264 10.50 -2.80 -13.08
C GLU A 264 11.51 -3.77 -12.44
N ASN A 265 11.22 -4.34 -11.26
CA ASN A 265 12.10 -5.25 -10.53
C ASN A 265 11.91 -6.70 -10.98
N SER A 266 12.17 -6.95 -12.27
CA SER A 266 12.04 -8.28 -12.87
C SER A 266 12.95 -9.33 -12.22
N GLY A 267 14.04 -8.92 -11.57
CA GLY A 267 14.94 -9.83 -10.85
C GLY A 267 14.28 -10.43 -9.61
N ALA A 268 13.69 -9.58 -8.76
CA ALA A 268 12.94 -10.02 -7.60
C ALA A 268 11.69 -10.82 -8.01
N GLU A 269 10.93 -10.36 -9.01
CA GLU A 269 9.75 -11.08 -9.50
C GLU A 269 10.11 -12.50 -9.97
N ARG A 270 11.22 -12.67 -10.72
CA ARG A 270 11.69 -14.00 -11.13
C ARG A 270 12.09 -14.87 -9.94
N LEU A 271 12.76 -14.30 -8.94
CA LEU A 271 13.12 -15.00 -7.71
C LEU A 271 11.86 -15.51 -7.01
N TYR A 272 10.88 -14.63 -6.74
CA TYR A 272 9.65 -15.00 -6.04
C TYR A 272 8.89 -16.09 -6.80
N LYS A 273 8.72 -15.94 -8.11
CA LYS A 273 8.08 -16.97 -8.94
C LYS A 273 8.81 -18.32 -8.91
N SER A 274 10.13 -18.33 -8.80
CA SER A 274 10.90 -19.58 -8.65
C SER A 274 10.64 -20.31 -7.33
N PHE A 275 10.10 -19.61 -6.33
CA PHE A 275 9.66 -20.15 -5.04
C PHE A 275 8.19 -20.55 -5.01
N GLY A 276 7.50 -20.48 -6.17
CA GLY A 276 6.09 -20.85 -6.28
C GLY A 276 5.12 -19.70 -5.96
N PHE A 277 5.60 -18.46 -5.81
CA PHE A 277 4.71 -17.31 -5.71
C PHE A 277 3.95 -17.12 -7.02
N GLU A 278 2.63 -16.97 -6.91
CA GLU A 278 1.71 -16.68 -8.00
C GLU A 278 1.38 -15.18 -8.05
N GLU A 279 0.96 -14.69 -9.23
CA GLU A 279 0.53 -13.29 -9.37
C GLU A 279 -0.83 -13.07 -8.72
N GLY A 280 -0.95 -11.99 -7.96
CA GLY A 280 -2.22 -11.50 -7.45
C GLY A 280 -2.56 -10.10 -7.95
N PRO A 281 -3.20 -9.28 -7.09
CA PRO A 281 -3.56 -7.91 -7.47
C PRO A 281 -2.35 -7.07 -7.86
N THR A 282 -2.59 -6.12 -8.77
CA THR A 282 -1.59 -5.13 -9.17
C THR A 282 -2.13 -3.74 -8.91
N ILE A 283 -1.42 -2.98 -8.09
CA ILE A 283 -1.70 -1.60 -7.74
C ILE A 283 -0.98 -0.69 -8.74
N TYR A 284 -1.72 0.27 -9.28
CA TYR A 284 -1.21 1.34 -10.12
C TYR A 284 -1.31 2.63 -9.32
N ALA A 285 -0.16 3.28 -9.10
CA ALA A 285 -0.11 4.57 -8.44
C ALA A 285 0.10 5.68 -9.46
N TYR A 286 -0.77 6.68 -9.36
CA TYR A 286 -0.82 7.84 -10.23
C TYR A 286 -0.56 9.11 -9.43
N GLU A 287 0.12 10.07 -10.03
CA GLU A 287 0.42 11.37 -9.44
C GLU A 287 0.10 12.49 -10.43
N ARG A 288 -0.42 13.59 -9.91
CA ARG A 288 -0.51 14.85 -10.61
C ARG A 288 0.18 15.93 -9.80
N VAL A 289 1.28 16.46 -10.33
CA VAL A 289 1.91 17.68 -9.81
C VAL A 289 1.09 18.88 -10.29
N LEU A 290 0.80 19.78 -9.38
CA LEU A 290 0.03 20.98 -9.64
C LEU A 290 0.99 22.16 -9.78
N PRO A 291 0.81 23.02 -10.80
CA PRO A 291 1.63 24.21 -10.90
C PRO A 291 1.43 25.07 -9.65
N PRO A 292 2.50 25.66 -9.09
CA PRO A 292 2.36 26.65 -8.02
C PRO A 292 1.42 27.76 -8.49
N TYR A 293 0.55 28.25 -7.60
CA TYR A 293 -0.36 29.35 -7.91
C TYR A 293 0.42 30.50 -8.55
N ALA A 294 0.01 30.89 -9.76
CA ALA A 294 0.41 32.15 -10.39
C ALA A 294 -0.47 33.30 -9.87
#